data_AF-A0A9D7ZBN1-F1
#
_entry.id   AF-A0A9D7ZBN1-F1
#
_cell.length_a   1.000
_cell.length_b   1.000
_cell.length_c   1.000
_cell.angle_alpha   90.00
_cell.angle_beta   90.00
_cell.angle_gamma   90.00
#
_symmetry.space_group_name_H-M   'P 1'
#
loop_
_entity.id
_entity.type
_entity.pdbx_description
1 polymer ?
#
loop_
_entity_poly.entity_id
_entity_poly.type
_entity_poly.pdbx_seq_one_letter_code
_entity_poly.pdbx_strand_id
1 'polypeptide(L)' 'MIASASRVERFNAAHRLHNPDWSDEKNESFYGLCNNPNYHGH' A
#
# COMPACT_ATOMS: atom_id res chain seq x y z
N MET A 1 -5.19 -28.62 28.11
CA MET A 1 -4.06 -27.71 27.82
C MET A 1 -4.35 -27.07 26.47
N ILE A 2 -4.42 -25.74 26.38
CA ILE A 2 -4.55 -25.03 25.11
C ILE A 2 -3.25 -24.26 24.92
N ALA A 3 -2.60 -24.45 23.77
CA ALA A 3 -1.36 -23.79 23.41
C ALA A 3 -1.51 -23.14 22.03
N SER A 4 -0.92 -21.95 21.88
CA SER A 4 -0.82 -21.22 20.61
C SER A 4 0.65 -21.00 20.29
N ALA A 5 1.03 -21.21 19.03
CA ALA A 5 2.36 -20.93 18.53
C ALA A 5 2.26 -20.03 17.29
N SER A 6 3.19 -19.08 17.17
CA SER A 6 3.24 -18.13 16.06
C SER A 6 4.68 -17.82 15.68
N ARG A 7 4.89 -17.51 14.39
CA ARG A 7 6.17 -17.11 13.79
C ARG A 7 5.95 -15.83 13.00
N VAL A 8 6.89 -14.91 13.08
CA VAL A 8 6.84 -13.61 12.38
C VAL A 8 7.86 -13.59 11.26
N GLU A 9 7.40 -13.26 10.06
CA GLU A 9 8.22 -13.03 8.88
C GLU A 9 8.00 -11.61 8.35
N ARG A 10 8.93 -11.13 7.53
CA ARG A 10 8.86 -9.81 6.88
C ARG A 10 9.16 -9.96 5.39
N PHE A 11 8.54 -9.11 4.58
CA PHE A 11 8.87 -8.93 3.18
C PHE A 11 8.87 -7.43 2.88
N ASN A 12 9.63 -7.04 1.86
CA ASN A 12 9.62 -5.68 1.35
C ASN A 12 8.88 -5.66 0.02
N ALA A 13 8.05 -4.65 -0.22
CA ALA A 13 7.34 -4.48 -1.49
C ALA A 13 7.11 -3.01 -1.83
N ALA A 14 7.12 -2.69 -3.12
CA ALA A 14 6.74 -1.37 -3.64
C ALA A 14 5.32 -1.41 -4.19
N HIS A 15 4.57 -0.32 -3.99
CA HIS A 15 3.20 -0.17 -4.48
C HIS A 15 2.80 1.31 -4.63
N ARG A 16 1.68 1.54 -5.32
CA ARG A 16 1.04 2.84 -5.51
C ARG A 16 -0.45 2.65 -5.37
N LEU A 17 -1.10 3.46 -4.54
CA LEU A 17 -2.56 3.47 -4.47
C LEU A 17 -3.08 4.34 -5.60
N HIS A 18 -3.66 3.74 -6.64
CA HIS A 18 -4.20 4.43 -7.81
C HIS A 18 -5.42 3.70 -8.34
N ASN A 19 -6.51 4.43 -8.58
CA ASN A 19 -7.70 3.91 -9.25
C ASN A 19 -7.65 4.33 -10.73
N PRO A 20 -7.60 3.38 -11.68
CA PRO A 20 -7.51 3.67 -13.11
C PRO A 20 -8.78 4.31 -13.69
N ASP A 21 -9.93 4.20 -13.00
CA ASP A 21 -11.19 4.80 -13.45
C ASP A 21 -11.34 6.27 -13.01
N TRP A 22 -10.36 6.81 -12.28
CA TRP A 22 -10.37 8.19 -11.77
C TRP A 22 -9.39 9.07 -12.52
N SER A 23 -9.68 10.37 -12.57
CA SER A 23 -8.69 11.35 -13.03
C SER A 23 -7.48 11.39 -12.09
N ASP A 24 -6.36 11.89 -12.60
CA ASP A 24 -5.13 12.01 -11.81
C ASP A 24 -5.33 12.98 -10.63
N GLU A 25 -6.06 14.07 -10.80
CA GLU A 25 -6.33 15.05 -9.74
C GLU A 25 -7.19 14.43 -8.62
N LYS A 26 -8.14 13.57 -8.98
CA LYS A 26 -8.93 12.84 -7.98
C LYS A 26 -8.06 11.83 -7.24
N ASN A 27 -7.18 11.12 -7.94
CA ASN A 27 -6.23 10.20 -7.31
C ASN A 27 -5.28 10.95 -6.36
N GLU A 28 -4.72 12.08 -6.78
CA GLU A 28 -3.81 12.89 -5.98
C GLU A 28 -4.51 13.49 -4.75
N SER A 29 -5.71 14.06 -4.91
CA SER A 29 -6.47 14.64 -3.79
C SER A 29 -6.94 13.59 -2.78
N PHE A 30 -7.28 12.38 -3.22
CA PHE A 30 -7.78 11.33 -2.34
C PHE A 30 -6.64 10.53 -1.67
N TYR A 31 -5.68 10.04 -2.45
CA TYR A 31 -4.60 9.18 -1.95
C TYR A 31 -3.34 9.96 -1.55
N GLY A 32 -3.21 11.23 -1.95
CA GLY A 32 -2.09 12.09 -1.58
C GLY A 32 -0.73 11.47 -1.92
N LEU A 33 0.17 11.47 -0.92
CA LEU A 33 1.52 10.91 -1.06
C LEU A 33 1.54 9.43 -1.46
N CYS A 34 0.50 8.66 -1.13
CA CYS A 34 0.41 7.25 -1.50
C CYS A 34 0.12 7.03 -2.99
N ASN A 35 -0.32 8.06 -3.73
CA ASN A 35 -0.47 8.04 -5.19
C ASN A 35 0.80 8.48 -5.93
N ASN A 36 1.95 8.58 -5.28
CA ASN A 36 3.20 8.94 -5.96
C ASN A 36 3.39 8.14 -7.27
N PRO A 37 3.54 8.79 -8.44
CA PRO A 37 3.77 8.11 -9.71
C PRO A 37 5.00 7.20 -9.70
N ASN A 38 5.97 7.48 -8.83
CA ASN A 38 7.19 6.70 -8.60
C ASN A 38 7.05 5.67 -7.47
N TYR A 39 5.82 5.35 -7.05
CA TYR A 39 5.52 4.37 -6.01
C TYR A 39 6.06 4.75 -4.62
N HIS A 40 5.74 3.94 -3.62
CA HIS A 40 6.34 3.92 -2.29
C HIS A 40 6.50 2.47 -1.83
N GLY A 41 7.19 2.25 -0.72
CA GLY A 41 7.46 0.90 -0.23
C GLY A 41 7.15 0.71 1.26
N HIS A 42 7.06 -0.56 1.64
CA HIS A 42 6.93 -1.04 3.01
C HIS A 42 7.82 -2.26 3.22
#